data_AF-A0A1V4H8N6-F1
#
_entry.id   AF-A0A1V4H8N6-F1
#
_cell.length_a   1.000
_cell.length_b   1.000
_cell.length_c   1.000
_cell.angle_alpha   90.00
_cell.angle_beta   90.00
_cell.angle_gamma   90.00
#
_symmetry.space_group_name_H-M   'P 1'
#
loop_
_entity.id
_entity.type
_entity.pdbx_description
1 polymer ?
#
loop_
_entity_poly.entity_id
_entity_poly.type
_entity_poly.pdbx_seq_one_letter_code
_entity_poly.pdbx_strand_id
1 'polypeptide(L)'
;MLEGTNFSFDGKYSVNYGLLNCKIGGGLFDEQFVANKDIKETRVRGKDKPYLQEVVRAPLEFSLTFAFEDNYDESKIREVARWLDTDYYAPFFTDSNTERVFYCMLVSDSKLLHNGLKQGYVELTFRCDGPFSYSRSFVSKTYEWHDSPLTITKQTFADGVSENLIMDSENKLIMNPVKPKWSGHSSAIKWIDV
;
A
#
# COMPACT_ATOMS: atom_id res chain seq x y z
N MET A 1 7.30 -13.51 2.14
CA MET A 1 8.56 -13.01 2.77
C MET A 1 9.66 -14.04 2.67
N LEU A 2 9.33 -15.32 2.81
CA LEU A 2 10.28 -16.44 2.84
C LEU A 2 10.75 -16.92 1.46
N GLU A 3 10.20 -16.35 0.39
CA GLU A 3 10.52 -16.75 -0.98
C GLU A 3 11.86 -16.16 -1.44
N GLY A 4 12.73 -17.02 -1.97
CA GLY A 4 14.06 -16.65 -2.45
C GLY A 4 15.17 -17.20 -1.57
N THR A 5 16.18 -17.80 -2.21
CA THR A 5 17.35 -18.38 -1.54
C THR A 5 18.26 -17.32 -0.94
N ASN A 6 18.32 -16.16 -1.58
CA ASN A 6 19.20 -15.06 -1.20
C ASN A 6 18.38 -13.87 -0.70
N PHE A 7 19.02 -13.07 0.16
CA PHE A 7 18.42 -11.87 0.72
C PHE A 7 19.45 -10.75 0.86
N SER A 8 18.95 -9.53 1.02
CA SER A 8 19.74 -8.38 1.41
C SER A 8 19.27 -7.87 2.77
N PHE A 9 20.24 -7.51 3.61
CA PHE A 9 20.02 -6.87 4.91
C PHE A 9 21.03 -5.75 5.09
N ASP A 10 20.57 -4.57 5.49
CA ASP A 10 21.41 -3.38 5.71
C ASP A 10 22.30 -3.04 4.50
N GLY A 11 21.75 -3.22 3.28
CA GLY A 11 22.45 -2.95 2.02
C GLY A 11 23.54 -3.95 1.64
N LYS A 12 23.75 -5.03 2.42
CA LYS A 12 24.66 -6.12 2.08
C LYS A 12 23.87 -7.35 1.65
N TYR A 13 24.46 -8.19 0.81
CA TYR A 13 23.83 -9.41 0.29
C TYR A 13 24.30 -10.64 1.06
N SER A 14 23.39 -11.59 1.28
CA SER A 14 23.65 -12.85 1.98
C SER A 14 24.71 -13.71 1.28
N VAL A 15 24.80 -13.61 -0.04
CA VAL A 15 25.80 -14.30 -0.89
C VAL A 15 27.23 -13.94 -0.47
N ASN A 16 27.48 -12.68 -0.07
CA ASN A 16 28.81 -12.25 0.36
C ASN A 16 29.25 -12.95 1.67
N TYR A 17 28.28 -13.43 2.44
CA TYR A 17 28.49 -14.14 3.69
C TYR A 17 28.32 -15.66 3.55
N GLY A 18 27.99 -16.16 2.34
CA GLY A 18 27.69 -17.57 2.08
C GLY A 18 26.50 -18.08 2.89
N LEU A 19 25.45 -17.26 3.01
CA LEU A 19 24.21 -17.59 3.72
C LEU A 19 23.06 -17.78 2.74
N LEU A 20 22.32 -18.86 2.95
CA LEU A 20 21.10 -19.18 2.23
C LEU A 20 19.90 -19.15 3.18
N ASN A 21 18.83 -18.49 2.75
CA ASN A 21 17.52 -18.61 3.35
C ASN A 21 16.92 -19.97 2.97
N CYS A 22 16.62 -20.77 3.99
CA CYS A 22 16.10 -22.13 3.81
C CYS A 22 15.05 -22.45 4.87
N LYS A 23 14.20 -23.44 4.60
CA LYS A 23 13.36 -24.06 5.63
C LYS A 23 13.93 -25.41 6.00
N ILE A 24 13.90 -25.71 7.30
CA ILE A 24 14.40 -26.96 7.85
C ILE A 24 13.22 -27.82 8.29
N GLY A 25 13.23 -29.06 7.83
CA GLY A 25 12.09 -29.97 7.89
C GLY A 25 11.28 -29.99 6.59
N GLY A 26 10.49 -31.05 6.40
CA GLY A 26 9.61 -31.18 5.25
C GLY A 26 8.34 -30.32 5.40
N GLY A 27 7.82 -29.79 4.29
CA GLY A 27 6.53 -29.09 4.24
C GLY A 27 6.57 -27.74 3.54
N LEU A 28 5.44 -27.03 3.60
CA LEU A 28 5.28 -25.67 3.06
C LEU A 28 5.84 -24.64 4.04
N PHE A 29 6.29 -23.48 3.54
CA PHE A 29 6.65 -22.34 4.37
C PHE A 29 5.46 -21.86 5.20
N ASP A 30 5.73 -21.50 6.46
CA ASP A 30 4.74 -20.93 7.37
C ASP A 30 5.19 -19.49 7.66
N GLU A 31 4.40 -18.51 7.24
CA GLU A 31 4.69 -17.11 7.44
C GLU A 31 3.46 -16.33 7.91
N GLN A 32 3.71 -15.32 8.73
CA GLN A 32 2.66 -14.41 9.15
C GLN A 32 2.20 -13.55 7.97
N PHE A 33 0.97 -13.79 7.50
CA PHE A 33 0.43 -13.08 6.34
C PHE A 33 0.11 -11.61 6.63
N VAL A 34 -0.41 -11.31 7.82
CA VAL A 34 -0.76 -9.95 8.27
C VAL A 34 -0.39 -9.80 9.74
N ALA A 35 0.07 -8.61 10.12
CA ALA A 35 0.35 -8.29 11.51
C ALA A 35 -0.88 -8.47 12.42
N ASN A 36 -0.63 -8.88 13.66
CA ASN A 36 -1.67 -9.05 14.67
C ASN A 36 -2.37 -7.72 14.96
N LYS A 37 -3.68 -7.80 15.19
CA LYS A 37 -4.53 -6.63 15.49
C LYS A 37 -5.29 -6.87 16.77
N ASP A 38 -5.29 -5.87 17.63
CA ASP A 38 -6.13 -5.81 18.82
C ASP A 38 -7.30 -4.86 18.55
N ILE A 39 -8.49 -5.28 18.97
CA ILE A 39 -9.75 -4.58 18.69
C ILE A 39 -10.31 -4.07 20.01
N LYS A 40 -10.38 -2.75 20.16
CA LYS A 40 -11.01 -2.13 21.32
C LYS A 40 -12.46 -1.80 20.98
N GLU A 41 -13.38 -2.41 21.71
CA GLU A 41 -14.82 -2.20 21.53
C GLU A 41 -15.53 -1.92 22.85
N THR A 42 -16.65 -1.20 22.78
CA THR A 42 -17.50 -0.92 23.94
C THR A 42 -18.87 -1.56 23.77
N ARG A 43 -19.31 -2.33 24.78
CA ARG A 43 -20.65 -2.93 24.83
C ARG A 43 -21.60 -2.07 25.65
N VAL A 44 -22.81 -1.87 25.14
CA VAL A 44 -23.89 -1.16 25.83
C VAL A 44 -25.02 -2.14 26.11
N ARG A 45 -25.60 -2.10 27.31
CA ARG A 45 -26.70 -2.98 27.71
C ARG A 45 -27.90 -2.84 26.76
N GLY A 46 -28.45 -3.98 26.35
CA GLY A 46 -29.60 -4.02 25.43
C GLY A 46 -29.25 -3.94 23.96
N LYS A 47 -27.95 -3.91 23.60
CA LYS A 47 -27.48 -4.07 22.23
C LYS A 47 -26.51 -5.24 22.12
N ASP A 48 -26.81 -6.15 21.21
CA ASP A 48 -25.97 -7.33 20.96
C ASP A 48 -24.71 -6.97 20.17
N LYS A 49 -24.77 -5.92 19.34
CA LYS A 49 -23.63 -5.44 18.54
C LYS A 49 -22.79 -4.42 19.34
N PRO A 50 -21.50 -4.70 19.60
CA PRO A 50 -20.58 -3.74 20.22
C PRO A 50 -20.23 -2.58 19.29
N TYR A 51 -19.76 -1.47 19.88
CA TYR A 51 -19.25 -0.30 19.16
C TYR A 51 -17.73 -0.35 19.07
N LEU A 52 -17.20 -0.46 17.85
CA LEU A 52 -15.77 -0.39 17.58
C LEU A 52 -15.23 0.99 17.92
N GLN A 53 -14.21 1.05 18.78
CA GLN A 53 -13.51 2.29 19.15
C GLN A 53 -12.21 2.42 18.37
N GLU A 54 -11.37 1.38 18.39
CA GLU A 54 -10.02 1.44 17.85
C GLU A 54 -9.56 0.05 17.38
N VAL A 55 -8.69 0.02 16.36
CA VAL A 55 -7.94 -1.17 15.96
C VAL A 55 -6.45 -0.85 16.07
N VAL A 56 -5.79 -1.45 17.06
CA VAL A 56 -4.34 -1.30 17.29
C VAL A 56 -3.63 -2.43 16.54
N ARG A 57 -2.56 -2.10 15.80
CA ARG A 57 -1.77 -3.10 15.07
C ARG A 57 -0.42 -3.28 15.74
N ALA A 58 -0.06 -4.52 16.04
CA ALA A 58 1.28 -4.85 16.49
C ALA A 58 2.28 -4.73 15.32
N PRO A 59 3.56 -4.43 15.58
CA PRO A 59 4.60 -4.57 14.57
C PRO A 59 4.65 -6.01 14.04
N LEU A 60 4.98 -6.15 12.76
CA LEU A 60 5.10 -7.47 12.15
C LEU A 60 6.38 -8.16 12.67
N GLU A 61 6.28 -9.45 12.99
CA GLU A 61 7.42 -10.26 13.40
C GLU A 61 7.49 -11.50 12.50
N PHE A 62 8.69 -11.90 12.12
CA PHE A 62 8.89 -13.10 11.31
C PHE A 62 10.22 -13.76 11.65
N SER A 63 10.25 -15.08 11.57
CA SER A 63 11.45 -15.88 11.82
C SER A 63 12.02 -16.38 10.49
N LEU A 64 13.34 -16.25 10.34
CA LEU A 64 14.11 -16.74 9.21
C LEU A 64 15.09 -17.79 9.67
N THR A 65 15.32 -18.78 8.82
CA THR A 65 16.33 -19.81 9.05
C THR A 65 17.39 -19.71 7.96
N PHE A 66 18.63 -19.51 8.37
CA PHE A 66 19.77 -19.36 7.47
C PHE A 66 20.73 -20.52 7.61
N ALA A 67 21.03 -21.19 6.50
CA ALA A 67 22.10 -22.18 6.43
C ALA A 67 23.35 -21.57 5.79
N PHE A 68 24.52 -22.03 6.22
CA PHE A 68 25.77 -21.71 5.55
C PHE A 68 25.96 -22.63 4.34
N GLU A 69 26.35 -22.10 3.18
CA GLU A 69 26.65 -22.91 1.99
C GLU A 69 27.81 -23.87 2.23
N ASP A 70 28.87 -23.35 2.86
CA ASP A 70 30.07 -24.07 3.23
C ASP A 70 30.17 -24.23 4.75
N ASN A 71 31.15 -25.01 5.20
CA ASN A 71 31.53 -25.05 6.60
C ASN A 71 31.87 -23.63 7.09
N TYR A 72 31.44 -23.29 8.30
CA TYR A 72 31.73 -21.99 8.90
C TYR A 72 32.89 -22.09 9.89
N ASP A 73 33.67 -21.01 10.00
CA ASP A 73 34.63 -20.84 11.10
C ASP A 73 34.10 -19.85 12.13
N GLU A 74 34.70 -19.84 13.32
CA GLU A 74 34.31 -18.90 14.39
C GLU A 74 34.42 -17.43 13.95
N SER A 75 35.39 -17.10 13.09
CA SER A 75 35.53 -15.77 12.51
C SER A 75 34.32 -15.41 11.66
N LYS A 76 33.90 -16.32 10.78
CA LYS A 76 32.76 -16.14 9.87
C LYS A 76 31.44 -16.02 10.64
N ILE A 77 31.22 -16.83 11.68
CA ILE A 77 30.03 -16.69 12.54
C ILE A 77 30.02 -15.32 13.22
N ARG A 78 31.14 -14.89 13.80
CA ARG A 78 31.22 -13.59 14.48
C ARG A 78 31.00 -12.43 13.51
N GLU A 79 31.49 -12.56 12.28
CA GLU A 79 31.28 -11.57 11.23
C GLU A 79 29.80 -11.46 10.85
N VAL A 80 29.14 -12.59 10.62
CA VAL A 80 27.70 -12.65 10.33
C VAL A 80 26.88 -12.10 11.50
N ALA A 81 27.21 -12.50 12.74
CA ALA A 81 26.53 -12.01 13.92
C ALA A 81 26.62 -10.49 14.03
N ARG A 82 27.82 -9.90 13.84
CA ARG A 82 28.00 -8.44 13.85
C ARG A 82 27.28 -7.70 12.73
N TRP A 83 27.06 -8.36 11.60
CA TRP A 83 26.32 -7.76 10.49
C TRP A 83 24.81 -7.77 10.75
N LEU A 84 24.28 -8.87 11.29
CA LEU A 84 22.84 -9.04 11.54
C LEU A 84 22.38 -8.36 12.84
N ASP A 85 23.26 -8.21 13.81
CA ASP A 85 23.00 -7.56 15.10
C ASP A 85 23.19 -6.04 14.98
N THR A 86 22.14 -5.35 14.54
CA THR A 86 22.09 -3.90 14.37
C THR A 86 21.15 -3.24 15.39
N ASP A 87 21.56 -2.10 15.96
CA ASP A 87 20.76 -1.32 16.93
C ASP A 87 19.65 -0.44 16.29
N TYR A 88 19.36 -0.65 15.00
CA TYR A 88 18.38 0.12 14.26
C TYR A 88 17.60 -0.77 13.28
N TYR A 89 16.43 -0.27 12.86
CA TYR A 89 15.63 -0.91 11.81
C TYR A 89 16.33 -0.76 10.45
N ALA A 90 16.87 -1.86 9.96
CA ALA A 90 17.58 -1.91 8.69
C ALA A 90 16.66 -2.46 7.58
N PRO A 91 16.87 -2.04 6.32
CA PRO A 91 16.10 -2.55 5.19
C PRO A 91 16.46 -4.02 4.91
N PHE A 92 15.43 -4.85 4.75
CA PHE A 92 15.47 -6.24 4.39
C PHE A 92 14.59 -6.49 3.16
N PHE A 93 15.11 -7.23 2.18
CA PHE A 93 14.33 -7.73 1.05
C PHE A 93 14.94 -9.03 0.53
N THR A 94 14.13 -9.86 -0.13
CA THR A 94 14.59 -11.09 -0.77
C THR A 94 14.73 -10.90 -2.28
N ASP A 95 15.55 -11.76 -2.91
CA ASP A 95 15.79 -11.68 -4.36
C ASP A 95 14.53 -11.98 -5.19
N SER A 96 13.54 -12.69 -4.62
CA SER A 96 12.26 -12.94 -5.29
C SER A 96 11.44 -11.68 -5.48
N ASN A 97 11.57 -10.71 -4.57
CA ASN A 97 10.81 -9.47 -4.60
C ASN A 97 11.61 -8.32 -3.98
N THR A 98 12.45 -7.71 -4.80
CA THR A 98 13.31 -6.58 -4.42
C THR A 98 12.55 -5.27 -4.19
N GLU A 99 11.30 -5.18 -4.64
CA GLU A 99 10.43 -4.03 -4.47
C GLU A 99 9.74 -4.00 -3.11
N ARG A 100 9.62 -5.17 -2.45
CA ARG A 100 8.99 -5.30 -1.13
C ARG A 100 10.06 -5.23 -0.04
N VAL A 101 10.18 -4.08 0.59
CA VAL A 101 11.19 -3.81 1.63
C VAL A 101 10.55 -3.83 3.01
N PHE A 102 11.20 -4.52 3.94
CA PHE A 102 10.87 -4.55 5.36
C PHE A 102 11.93 -3.80 6.14
N TYR A 103 11.54 -2.88 7.01
CA TYR A 103 12.48 -2.28 7.95
C TYR A 103 12.43 -3.07 9.24
N CYS A 104 13.41 -3.93 9.46
CA CYS A 104 13.41 -4.86 10.58
C CYS A 104 14.74 -4.85 11.35
N MET A 105 14.65 -5.30 12.59
CA MET A 105 15.76 -5.42 13.53
C MET A 105 15.70 -6.81 14.15
N LEU A 106 16.86 -7.38 14.47
CA LEU A 106 16.93 -8.60 15.28
C LEU A 106 16.48 -8.28 16.71
N VAL A 107 15.50 -9.02 17.26
CA VAL A 107 14.94 -8.68 18.59
C VAL A 107 14.93 -9.85 19.57
N SER A 108 14.85 -11.09 19.12
CA SER A 108 14.73 -12.26 20.01
C SER A 108 15.59 -13.45 19.57
N ASP A 109 15.63 -14.48 20.44
CA ASP A 109 16.27 -15.80 20.30
C ASP A 109 17.03 -16.02 18.98
N SER A 110 18.33 -15.72 18.99
CA SER A 110 19.26 -16.17 17.96
C SER A 110 19.82 -17.53 18.33
N LYS A 111 19.40 -18.59 17.62
CA LYS A 111 19.83 -19.96 17.88
C LYS A 111 20.71 -20.48 16.75
N LEU A 112 21.95 -20.82 17.07
CA LEU A 112 22.82 -21.58 16.17
C LEU A 112 22.65 -23.07 16.48
N LEU A 113 22.06 -23.82 15.55
CA LEU A 113 21.92 -25.27 15.64
C LEU A 113 23.00 -25.91 14.77
N HIS A 114 23.86 -26.74 15.37
CA HIS A 114 25.00 -27.33 14.68
C HIS A 114 25.25 -28.79 15.06
N ASN A 115 25.87 -29.53 14.15
CA ASN A 115 26.23 -30.94 14.37
C ASN A 115 27.61 -31.13 15.04
N GLY A 116 28.31 -30.03 15.37
CA GLY A 116 29.66 -30.06 15.94
C GLY A 116 30.79 -30.22 14.91
N LEU A 117 30.45 -30.39 13.62
CA LEU A 117 31.37 -30.47 12.49
C LEU A 117 31.39 -29.16 11.69
N LYS A 118 31.15 -28.02 12.35
CA LYS A 118 31.09 -26.68 11.73
C LYS A 118 30.05 -26.56 10.60
N GLN A 119 28.98 -27.34 10.72
CA GLN A 119 27.82 -27.34 9.84
C GLN A 119 26.57 -27.15 10.67
N GLY A 120 25.65 -26.37 10.15
CA GLY A 120 24.47 -25.98 10.88
C GLY A 120 23.71 -24.85 10.23
N TYR A 121 22.74 -24.33 10.98
CA TYR A 121 21.87 -23.26 10.58
C TYR A 121 21.58 -22.35 11.77
N VAL A 122 21.17 -21.12 11.45
CA VAL A 122 20.80 -20.10 12.43
C VAL A 122 19.33 -19.80 12.27
N GLU A 123 18.59 -19.86 13.37
CA GLU A 123 17.22 -19.38 13.45
C GLU A 123 17.24 -18.00 14.10
N LEU A 124 16.71 -17.01 13.39
CA LEU A 124 16.69 -15.61 13.80
C LEU A 124 15.27 -15.07 13.70
N THR A 125 14.88 -14.26 14.67
CA THR A 125 13.57 -13.59 14.66
C THR A 125 13.76 -12.09 14.49
N PHE A 126 13.13 -11.56 13.44
CA PHE A 126 13.14 -10.16 13.09
C PHE A 126 11.82 -9.52 13.48
N ARG A 127 11.91 -8.31 14.05
CA ARG A 127 10.77 -7.45 14.31
C ARG A 127 10.83 -6.23 13.41
N CYS A 128 9.72 -5.91 12.76
CA CYS A 128 9.59 -4.71 11.94
C CYS A 128 9.35 -3.45 12.77
N ASP A 129 9.58 -2.30 12.16
CA ASP A 129 9.19 -0.98 12.68
C ASP A 129 7.66 -0.81 12.76
N GLY A 130 6.94 -1.46 11.85
CA GLY A 130 5.50 -1.40 11.76
C GLY A 130 4.85 -2.67 11.21
N PRO A 131 3.52 -2.64 10.96
CA PRO A 131 2.76 -3.78 10.48
C PRO A 131 2.80 -3.98 8.96
N PHE A 132 3.63 -3.22 8.22
CA PHE A 132 3.58 -3.11 6.76
C PHE A 132 4.94 -3.35 6.11
N SER A 133 4.91 -3.75 4.84
CA SER A 133 6.06 -3.62 3.93
C SER A 133 5.94 -2.34 3.11
N TYR A 134 7.08 -1.82 2.70
CA TYR A 134 7.19 -0.61 1.90
C TYR A 134 7.61 -0.95 0.48
N SER A 135 7.16 -0.16 -0.48
CA SER A 135 7.74 -0.17 -1.82
C SER A 135 8.99 0.69 -1.85
N ARG A 136 9.82 0.54 -2.88
CA ARG A 136 10.84 1.56 -3.18
C ARG A 136 10.15 2.89 -3.51
N SER A 137 10.87 3.99 -3.29
CA SER A 137 10.37 5.32 -3.65
C SER A 137 10.29 5.44 -5.17
N PHE A 138 9.11 5.77 -5.70
CA PHE A 138 8.93 6.12 -7.10
C PHE A 138 8.68 7.62 -7.21
N VAL A 139 9.42 8.28 -8.10
CA VAL A 139 9.13 9.67 -8.47
C VAL A 139 8.14 9.63 -9.63
N SER A 140 6.98 10.25 -9.46
CA SER A 140 6.02 10.40 -10.56
C SER A 140 6.63 11.22 -11.68
N LYS A 141 6.25 10.92 -12.92
CA LYS A 141 6.62 11.77 -14.05
C LYS A 141 6.10 13.19 -13.81
N THR A 142 6.95 14.18 -14.03
CA THR A 142 6.54 15.58 -14.08
C THR A 142 5.70 15.78 -15.34
N TYR A 143 4.50 16.33 -15.18
CA TYR A 143 3.66 16.74 -16.30
C TYR A 143 3.73 18.25 -16.43
N GLU A 144 4.00 18.74 -17.64
CA GLU A 144 3.86 20.16 -17.93
C GLU A 144 2.37 20.51 -17.91
N TRP A 145 2.01 21.50 -17.09
CA TRP A 145 0.65 22.03 -17.07
C TRP A 145 0.46 22.90 -18.32
N HIS A 146 -0.38 22.44 -19.26
CA HIS A 146 -0.80 23.25 -20.39
C HIS A 146 -2.15 23.90 -20.06
N ASP A 147 -2.11 25.19 -19.71
CA ASP A 147 -3.33 25.99 -19.59
C ASP A 147 -3.81 26.36 -21.00
N SER A 148 -4.96 25.81 -21.40
CA SER A 148 -5.65 26.25 -22.61
C SER A 148 -6.79 27.17 -22.19
N PRO A 149 -6.59 28.51 -22.21
CA PRO A 149 -7.63 29.44 -21.77
C PRO A 149 -8.85 29.30 -22.69
N LEU A 150 -9.94 28.82 -22.11
CA LEU A 150 -11.21 28.71 -22.82
C LEU A 150 -11.82 30.11 -22.92
N THR A 151 -11.58 30.78 -24.05
CA THR A 151 -12.13 32.11 -24.29
C THR A 151 -13.59 31.98 -24.70
N ILE A 152 -14.51 32.31 -23.79
CA ILE A 152 -15.93 32.40 -24.10
C ILE A 152 -16.15 33.71 -24.87
N THR A 153 -16.25 33.62 -26.20
CA THR A 153 -16.41 34.78 -27.11
C THR A 153 -17.81 35.37 -27.12
N LYS A 154 -18.81 34.66 -26.59
CA LYS A 154 -20.20 35.13 -26.58
C LYS A 154 -20.53 35.80 -25.25
N GLN A 155 -20.55 37.14 -25.25
CA GLN A 155 -20.96 37.95 -24.10
C GLN A 155 -22.40 38.46 -24.20
N THR A 156 -23.13 38.05 -25.24
CA THR A 156 -24.47 38.57 -25.53
C THR A 156 -25.38 37.43 -25.96
N PHE A 157 -26.62 37.45 -25.47
CA PHE A 157 -27.68 36.53 -25.88
C PHE A 157 -28.34 36.92 -27.22
N ALA A 158 -27.75 37.88 -27.96
CA ALA A 158 -28.33 38.44 -29.19
C ALA A 158 -28.48 37.41 -30.33
N ASP A 159 -27.60 36.41 -30.37
CA ASP A 159 -27.64 35.33 -31.36
C ASP A 159 -28.44 34.10 -30.90
N GLY A 160 -29.06 34.17 -29.71
CA GLY A 160 -29.87 33.10 -29.13
C GLY A 160 -31.36 33.34 -29.34
N VAL A 161 -32.13 32.27 -29.60
CA VAL A 161 -33.59 32.36 -29.64
C VAL A 161 -34.12 32.30 -28.21
N SER A 162 -34.76 33.37 -27.74
CA SER A 162 -35.36 33.43 -26.40
C SER A 162 -36.82 32.97 -26.45
N GLU A 163 -37.07 31.67 -26.63
CA GLU A 163 -38.42 31.13 -26.90
C GLU A 163 -39.44 31.36 -25.77
N ASN A 164 -38.97 31.57 -24.53
CA ASN A 164 -39.82 31.72 -23.34
C ASN A 164 -39.78 33.12 -22.69
N LEU A 165 -39.18 34.12 -23.34
CA LEU A 165 -39.10 35.49 -22.84
C LEU A 165 -39.82 36.46 -23.78
N ILE A 166 -40.59 37.38 -23.21
CA ILE A 166 -41.24 38.48 -23.94
C ILE A 166 -40.78 39.82 -23.36
N MET A 167 -40.82 40.87 -24.17
CA MET A 167 -40.52 42.24 -23.72
C MET A 167 -41.82 42.92 -23.30
N ASP A 168 -41.84 43.51 -22.10
CA ASP A 168 -42.95 44.35 -21.64
C ASP A 168 -42.92 45.74 -22.31
N SER A 169 -44.01 46.50 -22.20
CA SER A 169 -44.19 47.89 -22.64
C SER A 169 -43.15 48.88 -22.09
N GLU A 170 -42.43 48.52 -21.02
CA GLU A 170 -41.29 49.26 -20.46
C GLU A 170 -39.91 48.72 -20.91
N ASN A 171 -39.85 47.88 -21.95
CA ASN A 171 -38.62 47.24 -22.46
C ASN A 171 -37.87 46.36 -21.45
N LYS A 172 -38.58 45.75 -20.48
CA LYS A 172 -38.01 44.76 -19.55
C LYS A 172 -38.32 43.34 -20.03
N LEU A 173 -37.36 42.44 -19.90
CA LEU A 173 -37.53 41.01 -20.19
C LEU A 173 -38.36 40.37 -19.07
N ILE A 174 -39.53 39.83 -19.44
CA ILE A 174 -40.38 39.05 -18.55
C ILE A 174 -40.56 37.62 -19.10
N MET A 175 -40.73 36.66 -18.20
CA MET A 175 -41.11 35.30 -18.58
C MET A 175 -42.48 35.33 -19.27
N ASN A 176 -42.62 34.62 -20.39
CA ASN A 176 -43.92 34.51 -21.05
C ASN A 176 -44.92 33.86 -20.06
N PRO A 177 -45.99 34.57 -19.66
CA PRO A 177 -46.95 34.04 -18.68
C PRO A 177 -47.80 32.90 -19.25
N VAL A 178 -47.77 32.69 -20.57
CA VAL A 178 -48.45 31.57 -21.23
C VAL A 178 -47.67 30.29 -21.02
N LYS A 179 -48.21 29.38 -20.21
CA LYS A 179 -47.63 28.04 -20.03
C LYS A 179 -47.71 27.25 -21.33
N PRO A 180 -46.59 26.74 -21.89
CA PRO A 180 -46.64 25.89 -23.07
C PRO A 180 -47.42 24.61 -22.72
N LYS A 181 -48.37 24.25 -23.58
CA LYS A 181 -49.13 23.00 -23.47
C LYS A 181 -48.69 22.08 -24.59
N TRP A 182 -48.65 20.78 -24.32
CA TRP A 182 -48.26 19.76 -25.30
C TRP A 182 -49.03 19.86 -26.63
N SER A 183 -50.30 20.27 -26.57
CA SER A 183 -51.15 20.49 -27.75
C SER A 183 -50.74 21.64 -28.66
N GLY A 184 -49.82 22.51 -28.22
CA GLY A 184 -49.30 23.65 -28.99
C GLY A 184 -48.06 23.33 -29.83
N HIS A 185 -47.44 22.17 -29.61
CA HIS A 185 -46.29 21.72 -30.39
C HIS A 185 -46.74 20.96 -31.65
N SER A 186 -45.94 21.00 -32.72
CA SER A 186 -46.26 20.23 -33.93
C SER A 186 -46.24 18.73 -33.63
N SER A 187 -47.11 17.95 -34.28
CA SER A 187 -47.30 16.52 -34.00
C SER A 187 -46.06 15.65 -34.29
N ALA A 188 -44.99 16.22 -34.84
CA ALA A 188 -43.74 15.55 -35.16
C ALA A 188 -42.63 15.77 -34.11
N ILE A 189 -42.85 16.64 -33.11
CA ILE A 189 -41.87 16.92 -32.06
C ILE A 189 -41.80 15.73 -31.07
N LYS A 190 -40.59 15.27 -30.77
CA LYS A 190 -40.34 14.26 -29.74
C LYS A 190 -40.05 14.92 -28.41
N TRP A 191 -40.28 14.20 -27.31
CA TRP A 191 -40.06 14.69 -25.94
C TRP A 191 -38.60 15.10 -25.65
N ILE A 192 -37.64 14.64 -26.45
CA ILE A 192 -36.21 14.97 -26.30
C ILE A 192 -35.85 16.31 -26.96
N ASP A 193 -36.74 16.82 -27.82
CA ASP A 193 -36.58 18.05 -28.60
C ASP A 193 -37.38 19.23 -28.01
N VAL A 194 -38.02 19.03 -26.84
CA VAL A 194 -38.74 20.03 -26.03
C VAL A 194 -37.90 20.37 -24.80
#